data_AF-A0A6I4XRS1-F1
#
_entry.id   AF-A0A6I4XRS1-F1
#
_cell.length_a   1.000
_cell.length_b   1.000
_cell.length_c   1.000
_cell.angle_alpha   90.00
_cell.angle_beta   90.00
_cell.angle_gamma   90.00
#
_symmetry.space_group_name_H-M   'P 1'
#
loop_
_entity.id
_entity.type
_entity.pdbx_description
1 polymer ?
#
loop_
_entity_poly.entity_id
_entity_poly.type
_entity_poly.pdbx_seq_one_letter_code
_entity_poly.pdbx_strand_id
1 'polypeptide(L)' 'MKIAIAGAGAMGSRFGLMLKQGGNDVLLIDGWQEHINAIKENGLKANYNGEEITVKVPIVNQNEVPTGEQFDLIILFTKA' A
#
# COMPACT_ATOMS: atom_id res chain seq x y z
N MET A 1 2.76 -0.45 14.33
CA MET A 1 2.12 0.86 14.10
C MET A 1 1.11 0.72 12.98
N LYS A 2 0.09 1.58 12.95
CA LYS A 2 -0.87 1.72 11.86
C LYS A 2 -0.40 2.81 10.90
N ILE A 3 -0.04 2.42 9.67
CA ILE A 3 0.67 3.25 8.70
C ILE A 3 -0.15 3.34 7.41
N ALA A 4 -0.38 4.56 6.94
CA ALA A 4 -0.92 4.79 5.60
C ALA A 4 0.20 5.11 4.61
N ILE A 5 0.15 4.49 3.43
CA ILE A 5 0.96 4.87 2.28
C ILE A 5 0.06 5.60 1.29
N ALA A 6 0.17 6.93 1.24
CA ALA A 6 -0.57 7.76 0.30
C ALA A 6 0.20 7.86 -1.03
N GLY A 7 -0.26 7.11 -2.03
CA GLY A 7 0.43 6.89 -3.29
C GLY A 7 1.10 5.52 -3.30
N ALA A 8 0.42 4.51 -3.86
CA ALA A 8 0.86 3.12 -3.91
C ALA A 8 1.59 2.75 -5.23
N GLY A 9 2.17 3.74 -5.92
CA GLY A 9 3.09 3.49 -7.03
C GLY A 9 4.36 2.73 -6.60
N ALA A 10 5.37 2.64 -7.47
CA ALA A 10 6.55 1.78 -7.23
C ALA A 10 7.21 1.96 -5.85
N MET A 11 7.51 3.21 -5.44
CA MET A 11 8.15 3.47 -4.14
C MET A 11 7.21 3.24 -2.95
N GLY A 12 5.94 3.66 -3.05
CA GLY A 12 4.94 3.41 -2.01
C GLY A 12 4.69 1.93 -1.80
N SER A 13 4.58 1.16 -2.89
CA SER A 13 4.47 -0.29 -2.87
C SER A 13 5.68 -0.95 -2.19
N ARG A 14 6.91 -0.52 -2.50
CA ARG A 14 8.13 -1.08 -1.86
C ARG A 14 8.13 -0.84 -0.34
N PHE A 15 7.82 0.38 0.09
CA PHE A 15 7.76 0.72 1.51
C PHE A 15 6.62 -0.02 2.21
N GLY A 16 5.42 -0.03 1.62
CA GLY A 16 4.27 -0.73 2.17
C GLY A 16 4.51 -2.24 2.31
N LEU A 17 5.14 -2.86 1.32
CA LEU A 17 5.55 -4.26 1.36
C LEU A 17 6.51 -4.54 2.53
N MET A 18 7.60 -3.79 2.64
CA MET A 18 8.61 -4.00 3.69
C MET A 18 8.04 -3.74 5.09
N LEU A 19 7.23 -2.69 5.25
CA LEU A 19 6.58 -2.37 6.53
C LEU A 19 5.57 -3.45 6.94
N LYS A 20 4.83 -4.01 5.98
CA LYS A 20 3.91 -5.13 6.22
C LYS A 20 4.67 -6.39 6.65
N GLN A 21 5.75 -6.74 5.96
CA GLN A 21 6.62 -7.86 6.34
C GLN A 21 7.26 -7.65 7.72
N GLY A 22 7.56 -6.41 8.08
CA GLY A 22 8.03 -6.02 9.42
C GLY A 22 6.95 -6.04 10.51
N GLY A 23 5.74 -6.53 10.23
CA GLY A 23 4.67 -6.71 11.21
C GLY A 23 3.84 -5.46 11.50
N ASN A 24 3.93 -4.40 10.68
CA ASN A 24 3.07 -3.23 10.83
C ASN A 24 1.68 -3.44 10.22
N ASP A 25 0.70 -2.69 10.72
CA ASP A 25 -0.59 -2.55 10.07
C ASP A 25 -0.47 -1.48 8.98
N VAL A 26 -0.54 -1.90 7.72
CA VAL A 26 -0.25 -1.04 6.56
C VAL A 26 -1.50 -0.98 5.68
N LEU A 27 -1.95 0.23 5.37
CA LEU A 27 -2.96 0.50 4.36
C LEU A 27 -2.32 1.23 3.18
N LEU A 28 -2.46 0.68 1.98
CA LEU A 28 -2.13 1.37 0.74
C LEU A 28 -3.31 2.24 0.29
N ILE A 29 -3.02 3.43 -0.20
CA ILE A 29 -4.02 4.36 -0.74
C ILE A 29 -3.53 4.81 -2.12
N ASP A 30 -4.38 4.64 -3.14
CA ASP A 30 -4.03 5.04 -4.51
C ASP A 30 -5.25 5.61 -5.25
N GLY A 31 -5.01 6.30 -6.37
CA GLY A 31 -6.05 6.80 -7.27
C GLY A 31 -6.27 5.93 -8.51
N TRP A 32 -5.35 5.01 -8.80
CA TRP A 32 -5.38 4.16 -9.99
C TRP A 32 -6.20 2.90 -9.75
N GLN A 33 -7.45 2.90 -10.23
CA GLN A 33 -8.42 1.84 -9.92
C GLN A 33 -8.01 0.45 -10.42
N GLU A 34 -7.40 0.33 -11.59
CA GLU A 34 -6.94 -0.97 -12.11
C GLU A 34 -5.83 -1.55 -11.22
N HIS A 35 -4.92 -0.71 -10.71
CA HIS A 35 -3.88 -1.13 -9.77
C HIS A 35 -4.46 -1.62 -8.45
N ILE A 36 -5.45 -0.89 -7.91
CA ILE A 36 -6.18 -1.27 -6.70
C ILE A 36 -6.86 -2.63 -6.88
N ASN A 37 -7.58 -2.81 -7.99
CA ASN A 37 -8.28 -4.06 -8.28
C ASN A 37 -7.30 -5.22 -8.41
N ALA A 38 -6.19 -5.03 -9.13
CA ALA A 38 -5.16 -6.05 -9.29
C ALA A 38 -4.56 -6.48 -7.94
N ILE A 39 -4.29 -5.54 -7.03
CA ILE A 39 -3.78 -5.85 -5.69
C ILE A 39 -4.85 -6.51 -4.82
N LYS A 40 -6.12 -6.07 -4.87
CA LYS A 40 -7.21 -6.71 -4.12
C LYS A 40 -7.41 -8.18 -4.52
N GLU A 41 -7.32 -8.47 -5.82
CA GLU A 41 -7.50 -9.82 -6.36
C GLU A 41 -6.26 -10.70 -6.14
N ASN A 42 -5.07 -10.17 -6.42
CA ASN A 42 -3.86 -10.99 -6.55
C ASN A 42 -2.80 -10.74 -5.46
N GLY A 43 -3.03 -9.78 -4.57
CA GLY A 43 -2.01 -9.25 -3.67
C GLY A 43 -1.00 -8.33 -4.38
N LEU A 44 -0.16 -7.67 -3.60
CA LEU A 44 0.95 -6.88 -4.12
C LEU A 44 2.09 -7.83 -4.50
N LYS A 45 2.35 -7.93 -5.81
CA LYS A 45 3.44 -8.73 -6.36
C LYS A 45 4.69 -7.87 -6.55
N ALA A 46 5.84 -8.42 -6.20
CA ALA A 46 7.12 -7.76 -6.40
C ALA A 46 8.21 -8.76 -6.76
N ASN A 47 9.09 -8.37 -7.68
CA ASN A 47 10.41 -8.96 -7.76
C ASN A 47 11.30 -8.27 -6.71
N TYR A 48 11.50 -8.95 -5.59
CA TYR A 48 12.25 -8.44 -4.45
C TYR A 48 13.64 -9.08 -4.43
N ASN A 49 14.64 -8.33 -4.92
CA ASN A 49 16.03 -8.79 -5.02
C ASN A 49 16.20 -10.11 -5.82
N GLY A 50 15.42 -10.28 -6.90
CA GLY A 50 15.46 -11.48 -7.75
C GLY A 50 14.46 -12.57 -7.34
N GLU A 51 13.75 -12.40 -6.22
CA GLU A 51 12.73 -13.32 -5.76
C GLU A 51 11.32 -12.78 -6.05
N GLU A 52 10.47 -13.57 -6.70
CA GLU A 52 9.06 -13.24 -6.90
C GLU A 52 8.29 -13.48 -5.60
N ILE A 53 7.82 -12.40 -4.99
CA ILE A 53 7.03 -12.45 -3.75
C ILE A 53 5.64 -11.86 -3.98
N THR A 54 4.67 -12.34 -3.20
CA THR A 54 3.31 -11.80 -3.16
C THR A 54 2.91 -11.54 -1.72
N VAL A 55 2.54 -10.30 -1.41
CA VAL A 55 2.12 -9.88 -0.07
C VAL A 55 0.68 -9.38 -0.11
N LYS A 56 -0.16 -9.92 0.77
CA LYS A 56 -1.52 -9.41 0.97
C LYS A 56 -1.45 -8.13 1.82
N VAL A 57 -1.63 -6.99 1.17
CA VAL A 57 -1.69 -5.67 1.81
C VAL A 57 -3.05 -5.06 1.47
N PRO A 58 -3.83 -4.57 2.45
CA PRO A 58 -5.07 -3.88 2.15
C PRO A 58 -4.78 -2.60 1.37
N ILE A 59 -5.62 -2.33 0.38
CA ILE A 59 -5.54 -1.16 -0.48
C ILE A 59 -6.94 -0.59 -0.72
N VAL A 60 -7.06 0.74 -0.71
CA VAL A 60 -8.31 1.46 -0.98
C VAL A 60 -8.10 2.57 -2.00
N ASN A 61 -9.18 2.97 -2.66
CA ASN A 61 -9.17 4.20 -3.43
C ASN A 61 -9.05 5.40 -2.47
N GLN A 62 -8.31 6.43 -2.89
CA GLN A 62 -8.16 7.67 -2.11
C GLN A 62 -9.49 8.34 -1.71
N ASN A 63 -10.57 8.12 -2.46
CA ASN A 63 -11.90 8.65 -2.15
C ASN A 63 -12.71 7.75 -1.19
N GLU A 64 -12.19 6.58 -0.83
CA GLU A 64 -12.85 5.57 -0.01
C GLU A 64 -12.17 5.39 1.35
N VAL A 65 -11.22 6.26 1.71
CA VAL A 65 -10.58 6.23 3.02
C VAL A 65 -11.65 6.55 4.08
N PRO A 66 -11.87 5.67 5.08
CA PRO A 66 -12.95 5.88 6.06
C PRO A 66 -12.77 7.19 6.83
N THR A 67 -13.84 7.97 6.95
CA THR A 67 -13.86 9.18 7.77
C THR A 67 -13.57 8.83 9.23
N GLY A 68 -12.65 9.57 9.85
CA GLY A 68 -12.25 9.35 11.25
C GLY A 68 -11.22 8.23 11.44
N GLU A 69 -10.76 7.61 10.36
CA GLU A 69 -9.64 6.67 10.43
C GLU A 69 -8.36 7.40 10.89
N GLN A 70 -7.66 6.81 11.85
CA GLN A 70 -6.43 7.36 12.41
C GLN A 70 -5.24 6.47 12.07
N PHE A 71 -4.12 7.11 11.76
CA PHE A 71 -2.84 6.47 11.48
C PHE A 71 -1.77 7.05 12.39
N ASP A 72 -0.87 6.22 12.88
CA ASP A 72 0.31 6.65 13.63
C ASP A 72 1.29 7.40 12.71
N LEU A 73 1.31 7.05 11.43
CA LEU A 73 2.19 7.62 10.40
C LEU A 73 1.51 7.59 9.02
N ILE A 74 1.64 8.68 8.27
CA ILE A 74 1.28 8.75 6.85
C ILE A 74 2.55 9.04 6.06
N ILE A 75 2.86 8.19 5.07
CA ILE A 75 3.99 8.38 4.15
C ILE A 75 3.44 8.85 2.81
N LEU A 76 3.84 10.05 2.39
CA LEU A 76 3.41 10.66 1.14
C LEU A 76 4.36 10.28 -0.01
N PHE A 77 3.83 9.55 -0.99
CA PHE A 77 4.49 9.23 -2.26
C PHE A 77 3.68 9.72 -3.47
N THR A 78 2.73 10.63 -3.26
CA THR A 78 2.05 11.36 -4.34
C THR A 78 2.97 12.42 -4.94
N LYS A 79 2.71 12.82 -6.19
CA LYS A 79 3.37 13.97 -6.81
C LYS A 79 2.89 15.28 -6.15
N ALA A 80 3.68 16.34 -6.36
CA ALA A 80 3.31 17.72 -6.00
C ALA A 80 2.14 18.23 -6.85
#